data_AF-A0A820T9K9-F1
#
_entry.id   AF-A0A820T9K9-F1
#
_cell.length_a   1.000
_cell.length_b   1.000
_cell.length_c   1.000
_cell.angle_alpha   90.00
_cell.angle_beta   90.00
_cell.angle_gamma   90.00
#
_symmetry.space_group_name_H-M   'P 1'
#
loop_
_entity.id
_entity.type
_entity.pdbx_description
1 polymer ?
#
loop_
_entity_poly.entity_id
_entity_poly.type
_entity_poly.pdbx_seq_one_letter_code
_entity_poly.pdbx_strand_id
1 'polypeptide(L)'
;MAVEKNQVIVVVLHQPTSAVFDVVNTLYLLVEGGRQAFFGTKDEALHFFTTECHLLSSSLDGFIEQLTAPPDIVTDQRIITQKVAADQYIKSGQSTLLETTIKRHLESVDKNDVINKSNEIERGSFGRQLKWLLWRSYHLFSSKTKRQRLHRQG
;
A
#
# COMPACT_ATOMS: atom_id res chain seq x y z
N MET A 1 10.65 -0.34 14.22
CA MET A 1 9.42 0.39 14.60
C MET A 1 8.11 -0.39 14.43
N ALA A 2 7.70 -0.84 13.23
CA ALA A 2 6.42 -1.59 13.07
C ALA A 2 6.49 -3.01 13.67
N VAL A 3 7.56 -3.74 13.34
CA VAL A 3 7.88 -5.07 13.90
C VAL A 3 7.99 -5.02 15.42
N GLU A 4 8.70 -4.02 15.96
CA GLU A 4 8.85 -3.81 17.41
C GLU A 4 7.53 -3.59 18.13
N LYS A 5 6.53 -2.99 17.46
CA LYS A 5 5.21 -2.73 18.04
C LYS A 5 4.19 -3.83 17.74
N ASN A 6 4.61 -4.92 17.10
CA ASN A 6 3.72 -5.98 16.62
C ASN A 6 2.56 -5.44 15.76
N GLN A 7 2.88 -4.48 14.88
CA GLN A 7 1.90 -3.83 14.01
C GLN A 7 2.13 -4.23 12.56
N VAL A 8 1.03 -4.43 11.85
CA VAL A 8 1.03 -4.59 10.39
C VAL A 8 0.75 -3.22 9.76
N ILE A 9 1.61 -2.81 8.84
CA ILE A 9 1.45 -1.57 8.09
C ILE A 9 1.25 -1.94 6.63
N VAL A 10 0.14 -1.47 6.06
CA VAL A 10 -0.15 -1.58 4.63
C VAL A 10 -0.09 -0.19 4.04
N VAL A 11 0.72 -0.01 2.99
CA VAL A 11 0.90 1.28 2.31
C VAL A 11 0.71 1.12 0.81
N VAL A 12 0.18 2.17 0.17
CA VAL A 12 0.13 2.29 -1.29
C VAL A 12 1.15 3.34 -1.70
N LEU A 13 2.10 2.96 -2.56
CA LEU A 13 3.20 3.84 -2.99
C LEU A 13 3.01 4.18 -4.47
N HIS A 14 2.73 5.45 -4.78
CA HIS A 14 2.46 5.89 -6.15
C HIS A 14 3.73 6.25 -6.96
N GLN A 15 4.90 6.33 -6.31
CA GLN A 15 6.23 6.62 -6.90
C GLN A 15 7.24 6.55 -5.75
N PRO A 16 7.63 5.35 -5.29
CA PRO A 16 8.57 5.24 -4.18
C PRO A 16 9.95 5.74 -4.60
N THR A 17 10.62 6.47 -3.72
CA THR A 17 12.08 6.65 -3.84
C THR A 17 12.77 5.35 -3.44
N SER A 18 13.99 5.12 -3.93
CA SER A 18 14.75 3.91 -3.58
C SER A 18 14.89 3.73 -2.06
N ALA A 19 15.06 4.83 -1.30
CA ALA A 19 15.10 4.79 0.17
C ALA A 19 13.81 4.29 0.82
N VAL A 20 12.63 4.63 0.27
CA VAL A 20 11.35 4.10 0.76
C VAL A 20 11.22 2.64 0.38
N PHE A 21 11.68 2.28 -0.81
CA PHE A 21 11.64 0.91 -1.30
C PHE A 21 12.57 -0.04 -0.51
N ASP A 22 13.68 0.49 0.02
CA ASP A 22 14.63 -0.24 0.85
C ASP A 22 14.01 -0.76 2.15
N VAL A 23 13.09 0.00 2.74
CA VAL A 23 12.44 -0.36 4.00
C VAL A 23 11.19 -1.24 3.84
N VAL A 24 10.75 -1.50 2.59
CA VAL A 24 9.60 -2.38 2.33
C VAL A 24 10.02 -3.84 2.47
N ASN A 25 9.36 -4.55 3.39
CA ASN A 25 9.61 -5.97 3.64
C ASN A 25 8.92 -6.89 2.62
N THR A 26 7.71 -6.53 2.22
CA THR A 26 6.86 -7.35 1.36
C THR A 26 6.18 -6.46 0.34
N LEU A 27 6.27 -6.87 -0.92
CA LEU A 27 5.66 -6.21 -2.05
C LEU A 27 4.34 -6.86 -2.39
N TYR A 28 3.38 -6.01 -2.75
CA TYR A 28 2.14 -6.40 -3.38
C TYR A 28 1.97 -5.54 -4.62
N LEU A 29 2.20 -6.14 -5.80
CA LEU A 29 2.16 -5.45 -7.08
C LEU A 29 0.83 -5.69 -7.77
N LEU A 30 0.14 -4.60 -8.07
CA LEU A 30 -1.10 -4.57 -8.84
C LEU A 30 -0.83 -3.95 -10.21
N VAL A 31 -1.40 -4.55 -11.25
CA VAL A 31 -1.42 -3.99 -12.61
C VAL A 31 -2.84 -3.60 -13.01
N GLU A 32 -2.99 -3.10 -14.23
CA GLU A 32 -4.27 -2.62 -14.76
C GLU A 32 -5.38 -3.67 -14.61
N GLY A 33 -6.60 -3.19 -14.32
CA GLY A 33 -7.75 -4.05 -14.02
C GLY A 33 -7.73 -4.69 -12.63
N GLY A 34 -6.86 -4.23 -11.72
CA GLY A 34 -6.78 -4.72 -10.34
C GLY A 34 -6.21 -6.13 -10.23
N ARG A 35 -5.46 -6.57 -11.25
CA ARG A 35 -4.87 -7.90 -11.28
C ARG A 35 -3.59 -7.92 -10.46
N GLN A 36 -3.42 -8.98 -9.67
CA GLN A 36 -2.19 -9.22 -8.94
C GLN A 36 -1.10 -9.70 -9.90
N ALA A 37 0.01 -8.96 -9.96
CA ALA A 37 1.18 -9.33 -10.73
C ALA A 37 2.25 -10.00 -9.87
N PHE A 38 2.30 -9.72 -8.56
CA PHE A 38 3.23 -10.35 -7.65
C PHE A 38 2.86 -10.11 -6.17
N PHE A 39 3.20 -11.06 -5.29
CA PHE A 39 3.29 -10.84 -3.84
C PHE A 39 4.45 -11.63 -3.24
N GLY A 40 5.26 -10.96 -2.41
CA GLY A 40 6.43 -11.59 -1.80
C GLY A 40 7.51 -10.58 -1.43
N THR A 41 8.69 -11.07 -1.09
CA THR A 41 9.88 -10.25 -0.80
C THR A 41 10.47 -9.63 -2.07
N LYS A 42 11.38 -8.66 -1.91
CA LYS A 42 12.11 -8.03 -3.03
C LYS A 42 12.94 -9.03 -3.83
N ASP A 43 13.60 -9.96 -3.15
CA ASP A 43 14.46 -10.97 -3.80
C ASP A 43 13.62 -11.98 -4.59
N GLU A 44 12.49 -12.41 -4.03
CA GLU A 44 11.52 -13.26 -4.73
C GLU A 44 10.93 -12.55 -5.97
N ALA A 45 10.67 -11.24 -5.87
CA ALA A 45 10.19 -10.45 -7.00
C ALA A 45 11.24 -10.41 -8.11
N LEU A 46 12.51 -10.14 -7.76
CA LEU A 46 13.61 -10.10 -8.71
C LEU A 46 13.75 -11.44 -9.45
N HIS A 47 13.72 -12.55 -8.71
CA HIS A 47 13.77 -13.89 -9.28
C HIS A 47 12.57 -14.13 -10.21
N PHE A 48 11.35 -13.90 -9.72
CA PHE A 48 10.11 -14.14 -10.48
C PHE A 48 10.06 -13.36 -11.80
N PHE A 49 10.36 -12.06 -11.77
CA PHE A 49 10.30 -11.23 -12.97
C PHE A 49 11.39 -11.58 -13.99
N THR A 50 12.54 -12.05 -13.51
CA THR A 50 13.66 -12.47 -14.38
C THR A 50 13.40 -13.85 -14.99
N THR A 51 12.98 -14.84 -14.19
CA THR A 51 12.89 -16.25 -14.62
C THR A 51 11.54 -16.61 -15.24
N GLU A 52 10.43 -16.15 -14.65
CA GLU A 52 9.09 -16.55 -15.10
C GLU A 52 8.55 -15.56 -16.14
N CYS A 53 8.76 -14.26 -15.92
CA CYS A 53 8.23 -13.22 -16.79
C CYS A 53 9.20 -12.77 -17.89
N HIS A 54 10.48 -13.16 -17.82
CA HIS A 54 11.53 -12.83 -18.79
C HIS A 54 11.63 -11.32 -19.07
N LEU A 55 11.48 -10.49 -18.04
CA LEU A 55 11.59 -9.04 -18.18
C LEU A 55 13.05 -8.61 -18.39
N LEU A 56 13.24 -7.48 -19.06
CA LEU A 56 14.56 -7.04 -19.53
C LEU A 56 15.37 -6.24 -18.51
N SER A 57 14.75 -5.85 -17.38
CA SER A 57 15.47 -5.13 -16.33
C SER A 57 16.33 -6.06 -15.49
N SER A 58 17.41 -5.52 -14.94
CA SER A 58 18.26 -6.18 -13.93
C SER A 58 17.93 -5.73 -12.51
N SER A 59 17.01 -4.77 -12.36
CA SER A 59 16.66 -4.16 -11.08
C SER A 59 15.15 -4.18 -10.87
N LEU A 60 14.77 -4.24 -9.61
CA LEU A 60 13.37 -4.23 -9.23
C LEU A 60 12.68 -2.90 -9.53
N ASP A 61 13.39 -1.78 -9.38
CA ASP A 61 12.90 -0.44 -9.77
C ASP A 61 12.59 -0.41 -11.27
N GLY A 62 13.47 -0.98 -12.11
CA GLY A 62 13.24 -1.04 -13.55
C GLY A 62 12.13 -2.02 -13.95
N PHE A 63 11.90 -3.10 -13.21
CA PHE A 63 10.71 -3.95 -13.40
C PHE A 63 9.43 -3.17 -13.08
N ILE A 64 9.42 -2.45 -11.96
CA ILE A 64 8.28 -1.61 -11.58
C ILE A 64 8.04 -0.54 -12.63
N GLU A 65 9.08 0.15 -13.12
CA GLU A 65 8.97 1.13 -14.19
C GLU A 65 8.37 0.52 -15.48
N GLN A 66 8.86 -0.65 -15.89
CA GLN A 66 8.34 -1.38 -17.05
C GLN A 66 6.85 -1.76 -16.88
N LEU A 67 6.42 -2.03 -15.64
CA LEU A 67 5.03 -2.32 -15.29
C LEU A 67 4.19 -1.05 -15.06
N THR A 68 4.79 0.12 -14.81
CA THR A 68 4.09 1.35 -14.36
C THR A 68 4.10 2.48 -15.38
N ALA A 69 4.79 2.32 -16.52
CA ALA A 69 5.02 3.39 -17.51
C ALA A 69 3.78 4.24 -17.85
N PRO A 70 3.91 5.56 -18.09
CA PRO A 70 2.81 6.52 -18.16
C PRO A 70 1.74 6.21 -19.23
N PRO A 71 0.46 6.57 -19.00
CA PRO A 71 -0.65 6.29 -19.91
C PRO A 71 -0.56 7.00 -21.28
N ASP A 72 0.28 8.03 -21.41
CA ASP A 72 0.33 8.88 -22.61
C ASP A 72 0.88 8.21 -23.87
N ILE A 73 1.50 7.02 -23.74
CA ILE A 73 1.84 6.14 -24.86
C ILE A 73 1.43 4.72 -24.45
N VAL A 74 0.15 4.38 -24.62
CA VAL A 74 -0.31 2.99 -24.50
C VAL A 74 0.43 2.17 -25.56
N THR A 75 1.55 1.60 -25.17
CA THR A 75 2.32 0.71 -26.03
C THR A 75 1.72 -0.67 -25.84
N ASP A 76 1.32 -1.35 -26.92
CA ASP A 76 0.79 -2.73 -26.86
C ASP A 76 1.68 -3.65 -26.02
N GLN A 77 2.99 -3.42 -26.08
CA GLN A 77 4.01 -4.10 -25.29
C GLN A 77 3.78 -4.02 -23.77
N ARG A 78 3.28 -2.90 -23.24
CA ARG A 78 3.02 -2.71 -21.80
C ARG A 78 1.84 -3.57 -21.35
N ILE A 79 0.73 -3.50 -22.07
CA ILE A 79 -0.46 -4.29 -21.79
C ILE A 79 -0.12 -5.77 -21.83
N ILE A 80 0.67 -6.18 -22.83
CA ILE A 80 1.17 -7.55 -22.94
C ILE A 80 2.03 -7.91 -21.73
N THR A 81 2.99 -7.06 -21.33
CA THR A 81 3.89 -7.34 -20.21
C THR A 81 3.15 -7.47 -18.88
N GLN A 82 2.24 -6.54 -18.58
CA GLN A 82 1.41 -6.59 -17.37
C GLN A 82 0.51 -7.82 -17.36
N LYS A 83 -0.12 -8.14 -18.50
CA LYS A 83 -0.97 -9.32 -18.65
C LYS A 83 -0.17 -10.60 -18.44
N VAL A 84 1.01 -10.70 -19.05
CA VAL A 84 1.93 -11.84 -18.87
C VAL A 84 2.33 -11.98 -17.41
N ALA A 85 2.75 -10.90 -16.75
CA ALA A 85 3.14 -10.95 -15.34
C ALA A 85 2.00 -11.47 -14.45
N ALA A 86 0.78 -10.95 -14.62
CA ALA A 86 -0.38 -11.41 -13.87
C ALA A 86 -0.77 -12.87 -14.21
N ASP A 87 -0.71 -13.26 -15.48
CA ASP A 87 -1.02 -14.64 -15.91
C ASP A 87 0.01 -15.65 -15.39
N GLN A 88 1.30 -15.29 -15.39
CA GLN A 88 2.37 -16.14 -14.87
C GLN A 88 2.31 -16.23 -13.36
N TYR A 89 1.99 -15.14 -12.67
CA TYR A 89 1.88 -15.16 -11.21
C TYR A 89 0.80 -16.13 -10.75
N ILE A 90 -0.38 -16.13 -11.38
CA ILE A 90 -1.46 -17.08 -11.04
C ILE A 90 -0.99 -18.55 -11.17
N LYS A 91 -0.15 -18.85 -12.17
CA LYS A 91 0.39 -20.20 -12.41
C LYS A 91 1.58 -20.54 -11.51
N SER A 92 2.19 -19.54 -10.89
CA SER A 92 3.42 -19.70 -10.13
C SER A 92 3.21 -20.48 -8.83
N GLY A 93 4.30 -21.09 -8.35
CA GLY A 93 4.34 -21.68 -7.02
C GLY A 93 4.08 -20.68 -5.91
N GLN A 94 4.50 -19.40 -6.08
CA GLN A 94 4.28 -18.36 -5.07
C GLN A 94 2.80 -18.08 -4.84
N SER A 95 2.00 -17.98 -5.90
CA SER A 95 0.55 -17.77 -5.78
C SER A 95 -0.15 -18.92 -5.06
N THR A 96 0.21 -20.16 -5.41
CA THR A 96 -0.36 -21.36 -4.76
C THR A 96 0.03 -21.44 -3.28
N LEU A 97 1.29 -21.13 -2.95
CA LEU A 97 1.79 -21.10 -1.58
C LEU A 97 1.09 -20.00 -0.74
N LEU A 98 0.83 -18.84 -1.33
CA LEU A 98 0.07 -17.77 -0.71
C LEU A 98 -1.37 -18.23 -0.42
N GLU A 99 -2.08 -18.78 -1.41
CA GLU A 99 -3.45 -19.26 -1.24
C GLU A 99 -3.58 -20.32 -0.15
N THR A 100 -2.66 -21.28 -0.12
CA THR A 100 -2.66 -22.33 0.91
C THR A 100 -2.37 -21.76 2.30
N THR A 101 -1.49 -20.76 2.40
CA THR A 101 -1.18 -20.07 3.66
C THR A 101 -2.37 -19.26 4.17
N ILE A 102 -3.08 -18.58 3.27
CA ILE A 102 -4.32 -17.85 3.60
C ILE A 102 -5.40 -18.83 4.07
N LYS A 103 -5.65 -19.91 3.33
CA LYS A 103 -6.66 -20.92 3.71
C LYS A 103 -6.38 -21.51 5.10
N ARG A 104 -5.12 -21.89 5.36
CA ARG A 104 -4.68 -22.39 6.66
C ARG A 104 -4.91 -21.37 7.78
N HIS A 105 -4.63 -20.09 7.54
CA HIS A 105 -4.89 -19.04 8.52
C HIS A 105 -6.37 -18.85 8.78
N LEU A 106 -7.21 -18.80 7.74
CA LEU A 106 -8.66 -18.65 7.88
C LEU A 106 -9.27 -19.79 8.71
N GLU A 107 -8.83 -21.03 8.48
CA GLU A 107 -9.25 -22.20 9.27
C GLU A 107 -8.83 -22.10 10.75
N SER A 108 -7.73 -21.42 11.05
CA SER A 108 -7.25 -21.21 12.42
C SER A 108 -7.90 -20.02 13.13
N VAL A 109 -8.35 -19.01 12.38
CA VAL A 109 -8.96 -17.77 12.91
C VAL A 109 -10.34 -18.04 13.49
N ASP A 110 -11.13 -18.95 12.89
CA ASP A 110 -12.46 -19.35 13.38
C ASP A 110 -12.44 -19.90 14.83
N LYS A 111 -11.27 -20.35 15.32
CA LYS A 111 -11.09 -20.87 16.69
C LYS A 111 -10.62 -19.83 17.71
N ASN A 112 -10.19 -18.64 17.28
CA ASN A 112 -9.42 -17.68 18.08
C ASN A 112 -10.05 -16.26 18.14
N ASP A 113 -11.39 -16.17 18.15
CA ASP A 113 -12.19 -14.92 18.21
C ASP A 113 -11.83 -13.95 19.38
N VAL A 114 -10.96 -14.39 20.30
CA VAL A 114 -10.45 -13.62 21.45
C VAL A 114 -9.46 -12.49 21.04
N ILE A 115 -8.79 -12.57 19.88
CA ILE A 115 -7.67 -11.66 19.55
C ILE A 115 -8.13 -10.29 18.99
N ASN A 116 -9.35 -10.15 18.47
CA ASN A 116 -9.81 -8.90 17.83
C ASN A 116 -10.23 -7.79 18.81
N LYS A 117 -10.18 -8.01 20.13
CA LYS A 117 -10.47 -6.99 21.15
C LYS A 117 -9.55 -5.76 21.10
N SER A 118 -8.37 -5.87 20.49
CA SER A 118 -7.41 -4.75 20.42
C SER A 118 -7.80 -3.62 19.46
N ASN A 119 -8.83 -3.81 18.63
CA ASN A 119 -9.30 -2.82 17.66
C ASN A 119 -10.60 -2.12 18.09
N GLU A 120 -10.98 -2.16 19.38
CA GLU A 120 -12.12 -1.39 19.88
C GLU A 120 -11.85 0.11 19.74
N ILE A 121 -12.44 0.70 18.69
CA ILE A 121 -12.44 2.16 18.49
C ILE A 121 -13.45 2.75 19.48
N GLU A 122 -12.99 3.13 20.66
CA GLU A 122 -13.81 3.90 21.59
C GLU A 122 -14.12 5.28 20.99
N ARG A 123 -15.32 5.43 20.42
CA ARG A 123 -15.80 6.71 19.91
C ARG A 123 -16.28 7.57 21.08
N GLY A 124 -15.68 8.74 21.26
CA GLY A 124 -16.18 9.74 22.21
C GLY A 124 -17.62 10.16 21.87
N SER A 125 -18.41 10.57 22.87
CA SER A 125 -19.81 10.96 22.65
C SER A 125 -19.96 12.12 21.65
N PHE A 126 -21.04 12.13 20.88
CA PHE A 126 -21.32 13.13 19.84
C PHE A 126 -21.19 14.58 20.35
N GLY A 127 -21.71 14.88 21.55
CA GLY A 127 -21.62 16.21 22.13
C GLY A 127 -20.17 16.65 22.43
N ARG A 128 -19.30 15.72 22.83
CA ARG A 128 -17.87 16.00 23.02
C ARG A 128 -17.19 16.25 21.68
N GLN A 129 -17.48 15.45 20.65
CA GLN A 129 -16.93 15.66 19.31
C GLN A 129 -17.35 17.03 18.74
N LEU A 130 -18.64 17.39 18.86
CA LEU A 130 -19.17 18.66 18.38
C LEU A 130 -18.54 19.86 19.12
N LYS A 131 -18.40 19.78 20.46
CA LYS A 131 -17.72 20.81 21.26
C LYS A 131 -16.28 21.04 20.77
N TRP A 132 -15.53 19.97 20.52
CA TRP A 132 -14.16 20.06 20.02
C TRP A 132 -14.09 20.65 18.61
N LEU A 133 -15.02 20.29 17.73
CA LEU A 133 -15.11 20.88 16.38
C LEU A 133 -15.41 22.38 16.41
N LEU A 134 -16.35 22.82 17.26
CA LEU A 134 -16.70 24.23 17.41
C LEU A 134 -15.54 25.04 18.01
N TRP A 135 -14.89 24.52 19.05
CA TRP A 135 -13.71 25.16 19.64
C TRP A 135 -12.56 25.28 18.63
N ARG A 136 -12.28 24.21 17.87
CA ARG A 136 -11.26 24.22 16.80
C ARG A 136 -11.59 25.25 15.72
N SER A 137 -12.85 25.32 15.29
CA SER A 137 -13.32 26.29 14.28
C SER A 137 -13.16 27.73 14.78
N TYR A 138 -13.56 28.01 16.02
CA TYR A 138 -13.40 29.33 16.64
C TYR A 138 -11.93 29.75 16.75
N HIS A 139 -11.04 28.84 17.14
CA HIS A 139 -9.61 29.13 17.23
C HIS A 139 -8.99 29.43 15.85
N LEU A 140 -9.37 28.68 14.81
CA LEU A 140 -8.96 28.94 13.43
C LEU A 140 -9.46 30.29 12.91
N PHE A 141 -10.67 30.71 13.30
CA PHE A 141 -11.23 31.99 12.91
C PHE A 141 -10.53 33.16 13.65
N SER A 142 -10.41 33.07 14.98
CA SER A 142 -9.77 34.08 15.82
C SER A 142 -8.29 34.33 15.47
N SER A 143 -7.55 33.27 15.11
CA SER A 143 -6.15 33.38 14.66
C SER A 143 -6.02 34.06 13.28
N LYS A 144 -6.99 33.90 12.37
CA LYS A 144 -7.03 34.64 11.10
C LYS A 144 -7.35 36.13 11.31
N THR A 145 -8.28 36.46 12.21
CA THR A 145 -8.62 37.86 12.53
C THR A 145 -7.45 38.61 13.18
N LYS A 146 -6.64 37.94 14.02
CA LYS A 146 -5.40 38.50 14.57
C LYS A 146 -4.33 38.75 13.49
N ARG A 147 -4.10 37.81 12.56
CA ARG A 147 -3.13 37.99 11.46
C ARG A 147 -3.51 39.13 10.50
N GLN A 148 -4.80 39.31 10.21
CA GLN A 148 -5.26 40.41 9.34
C GLN A 148 -5.17 41.80 10.00
N ARG A 149 -5.24 41.90 11.33
CA ARG A 149 -5.09 43.18 12.05
C ARG A 149 -3.64 43.65 12.13
N LEU A 150 -2.67 42.74 12.19
CA LEU A 150 -1.24 43.07 12.18
C LEU A 150 -0.76 43.60 10.81
N HIS A 151 -1.38 43.17 9.70
CA HIS A 151 -1.00 43.62 8.36
C HIS A 151 -1.61 44.96 7.93
N ARG A 152 -2.49 45.55 8.75
CA ARG A 152 -3.16 46.85 8.50
C ARG A 152 -2.60 48.00 9.37
N GLN A 153 -1.55 47.76 10.15
CA GLN A 153 -0.88 48.77 10.99
C GLN A 153 0.59 49.02 10.57
N GLY A 154 0.97 48.66 9.35
CA GLY A 154 2.25 49.01 8.74
C GLY A 154 2.05 50.02 7.62
#